data_AF-A0A1S1LHS6-F1
#
_entry.id   AF-A0A1S1LHS6-F1
#
_cell.length_a   1.000
_cell.length_b   1.000
_cell.length_c   1.000
_cell.angle_alpha   90.00
_cell.angle_beta   90.00
_cell.angle_gamma   90.00
#
_symmetry.space_group_name_H-M   'P 1'
#
loop_
_entity.id
_entity.type
_entity.pdbx_description
1 polymer ?
#
loop_
_entity_poly.entity_id
_entity_poly.type
_entity_poly.pdbx_seq_one_letter_code
_entity_poly.pdbx_strand_id
1 'polypeptide(L)'
;MARDMFGTPLVPGVNVDKVDVAAGLRELALCGYKDAKTRTVIEYALQRWARGEEQAAERGAVDQSFHGVDVGSWRRVLAAAMSAAST
;
A
#
# COMPACT_ATOMS: atom_id res chain seq x y z
N MET A 1 8.86 21.18 -4.89
CA MET A 1 7.99 20.29 -5.70
C MET A 1 8.66 18.93 -5.76
N ALA A 2 8.00 17.87 -5.30
CA ALA A 2 8.53 16.52 -5.43
C ALA A 2 8.52 16.11 -6.92
N ARG A 3 9.61 15.49 -7.37
CA ARG A 3 9.81 15.03 -8.76
C ARG A 3 10.12 13.54 -8.72
N ASP A 4 9.71 12.81 -9.75
CA ASP A 4 10.10 11.41 -9.91
C ASP A 4 11.61 11.30 -10.25
N MET A 5 12.11 10.08 -10.39
CA MET A 5 13.52 9.83 -10.74
C MET A 5 13.90 10.27 -12.16
N PHE A 6 12.93 10.70 -12.98
CA PHE A 6 13.11 11.17 -14.36
C PHE A 6 12.89 12.69 -14.50
N GLY A 7 12.65 13.41 -13.40
CA GLY A 7 12.47 14.86 -13.38
C GLY A 7 11.05 15.33 -13.69
N THR A 8 10.09 14.41 -13.83
CA THR A 8 8.68 14.73 -14.03
C THR A 8 8.08 15.27 -12.73
N PRO A 9 7.26 16.34 -12.76
CA PRO A 9 6.54 16.79 -11.57
C PRO A 9 5.61 15.68 -11.06
N LEU A 10 5.75 15.28 -9.79
CA LEU A 10 4.80 14.36 -9.17
C LEU A 10 3.49 15.13 -8.93
N VAL A 11 2.49 14.87 -9.77
CA VAL A 11 1.12 15.32 -9.54
C VAL A 11 0.38 14.16 -8.85
N PRO A 12 -0.21 14.38 -7.66
CA PRO A 12 -1.02 13.38 -7.00
C PRO A 12 -2.09 12.83 -7.95
N GLY A 13 -2.18 11.50 -8.07
CA GLY A 13 -3.11 10.83 -8.98
C GLY A 13 -2.69 10.73 -10.45
N VAL A 14 -1.53 11.27 -10.86
CA VAL A 14 -1.04 11.21 -12.26
C VAL A 14 0.18 10.30 -12.40
N ASN A 15 1.12 10.33 -11.44
CA ASN A 15 2.34 9.50 -11.43
C ASN A 15 2.29 8.53 -10.25
N VAL A 16 1.31 7.62 -10.28
CA VAL A 16 1.09 6.68 -9.19
C VAL A 16 1.68 5.33 -9.53
N ASP A 17 2.31 4.70 -8.54
CA ASP A 17 2.73 3.31 -8.66
C ASP A 17 1.52 2.45 -8.98
N LYS A 18 1.69 1.52 -9.93
CA LYS A 18 0.69 0.48 -10.16
C LYS A 18 0.74 -0.48 -8.97
N VAL A 19 -0.44 -0.85 -8.48
CA VAL A 19 -0.58 -1.71 -7.29
C VAL A 19 -1.56 -2.85 -7.61
N ASP A 20 -1.12 -4.09 -7.45
CA ASP A 20 -2.00 -5.26 -7.43
C ASP A 20 -2.45 -5.51 -5.98
N VAL A 21 -3.68 -5.10 -5.69
CA VAL A 21 -4.30 -5.24 -4.36
C VAL A 21 -4.38 -6.72 -3.95
N ALA A 22 -4.71 -7.62 -4.87
CA ALA A 22 -4.86 -9.04 -4.56
C ALA A 22 -3.50 -9.64 -4.17
N ALA A 23 -2.41 -9.26 -4.84
CA ALA A 23 -1.06 -9.66 -4.47
C ALA A 23 -0.67 -9.16 -3.07
N GLY A 24 -0.95 -7.89 -2.77
CA GLY A 24 -0.72 -7.33 -1.43
C GLY A 24 -1.49 -8.09 -0.34
N LEU A 25 -2.76 -8.40 -0.58
CA LEU A 25 -3.58 -9.16 0.38
C LEU A 25 -3.16 -10.62 0.54
N ARG A 26 -2.53 -11.24 -0.47
CA ARG A 26 -1.89 -12.56 -0.32
C ARG A 26 -0.67 -12.47 0.59
N GLU A 27 0.18 -11.46 0.38
CA GLU A 27 1.35 -11.22 1.22
C GLU A 27 0.96 -10.91 2.68
N LEU A 28 -0.12 -10.16 2.88
CA LEU A 28 -0.68 -9.88 4.22
C LEU A 28 -1.00 -11.18 4.99
N ALA A 29 -1.59 -12.16 4.31
CA ALA A 29 -1.89 -13.45 4.90
C ALA A 29 -0.62 -14.25 5.23
N LEU A 30 0.44 -14.11 4.43
CA LEU A 30 1.76 -14.71 4.68
C LEU A 30 2.50 -14.05 5.86
N CYS A 31 2.28 -12.76 6.09
CA CYS A 31 2.73 -12.06 7.29
C CYS A 31 1.98 -12.50 8.57
N GLY A 32 0.94 -13.33 8.45
CA GLY A 32 0.20 -13.90 9.58
C GLY A 32 -1.08 -13.15 9.95
N TYR A 33 -1.40 -12.04 9.27
CA TYR A 33 -2.63 -11.29 9.49
C TYR A 33 -3.78 -11.93 8.70
N LYS A 34 -4.70 -12.58 9.43
CA LYS A 34 -5.81 -13.36 8.85
C LYS A 34 -7.18 -12.79 9.19
N ASP A 35 -7.25 -11.80 10.06
CA ASP A 35 -8.52 -11.22 10.47
C ASP A 35 -9.11 -10.35 9.36
N ALA A 36 -10.44 -10.39 9.23
CA ALA A 36 -11.15 -9.70 8.16
C ALA A 36 -11.05 -8.17 8.26
N LYS A 37 -10.85 -7.64 9.47
CA LYS A 37 -10.80 -6.19 9.70
C LYS A 37 -9.48 -5.61 9.20
N THR A 38 -8.34 -6.19 9.59
CA THR A 38 -7.02 -5.84 9.07
C THR A 38 -6.98 -6.02 7.56
N ARG A 39 -7.56 -7.10 7.02
CA ARG A 39 -7.67 -7.27 5.56
C ARG A 39 -8.35 -6.07 4.89
N THR A 40 -9.48 -5.62 5.42
CA THR A 40 -10.25 -4.48 4.87
C THR A 40 -9.47 -3.17 4.98
N VAL A 41 -8.79 -2.95 6.11
CA VAL A 41 -7.97 -1.75 6.35
C VAL A 41 -6.81 -1.68 5.36
N ILE A 42 -6.12 -2.79 5.15
CA ILE A 42 -4.98 -2.88 4.22
C ILE A 42 -5.43 -2.78 2.77
N GLU A 43 -6.56 -3.40 2.40
CA GLU A 43 -7.17 -3.22 1.09
C GLU A 43 -7.44 -1.74 0.81
N TYR A 44 -8.06 -1.03 1.76
CA TYR A 44 -8.34 0.39 1.62
C TYR A 44 -7.06 1.25 1.59
N ALA A 45 -6.03 0.87 2.35
CA ALA A 45 -4.73 1.53 2.29
C ALA A 45 -4.05 1.36 0.92
N LEU A 46 -4.05 0.16 0.35
CA LEU A 46 -3.51 -0.11 -0.99
C LEU A 46 -4.27 0.68 -2.07
N GLN A 47 -5.59 0.78 -1.98
CA GLN A 47 -6.41 1.60 -2.88
C GLN A 47 -6.10 3.11 -2.75
N ARG A 48 -5.76 3.59 -1.55
CA ARG A 48 -5.29 4.97 -1.34
C ARG A 48 -3.89 5.19 -1.92
N TRP A 49 -3.00 4.21 -1.75
CA TRP A 49 -1.67 4.25 -2.36
C TRP A 49 -1.77 4.36 -3.88
N ALA A 50 -2.62 3.55 -4.51
CA ALA A 50 -2.87 3.57 -5.95
C ALA A 50 -3.47 4.89 -6.49
N ARG A 51 -3.94 5.79 -5.61
CA ARG A 51 -4.40 7.14 -5.94
C ARG A 51 -3.37 8.24 -5.67
N GLY A 52 -2.21 7.90 -5.13
CA GLY A 52 -1.13 8.83 -4.79
C GLY A 52 -1.29 9.43 -3.40
N GLU A 53 -2.11 8.81 -2.55
CA GLU A 53 -2.32 9.22 -1.16
C GLU A 53 -1.37 8.47 -0.20
N GLU A 54 -0.08 8.35 -0.55
CA GLU A 54 0.91 7.48 0.13
C GLU A 54 0.99 7.71 1.65
N GLN A 55 1.08 8.97 2.10
CA GLN A 55 1.15 9.27 3.53
C GLN A 55 -0.12 8.89 4.29
N ALA A 56 -1.29 9.04 3.67
CA ALA A 56 -2.56 8.68 4.30
C ALA A 56 -2.75 7.16 4.29
N ALA A 57 -2.31 6.50 3.22
CA ALA A 57 -2.27 5.05 3.11
C ALA A 57 -1.37 4.42 4.18
N GLU A 58 -0.12 4.87 4.30
CA GLU A 58 0.82 4.34 5.29
C GLU A 58 0.33 4.58 6.72
N ARG A 59 -0.09 5.81 7.05
CA ARG A 59 -0.65 6.10 8.39
C ARG A 59 -1.84 5.20 8.71
N GLY A 60 -2.76 5.00 7.77
CA GLY A 60 -3.93 4.14 7.98
C GLY A 60 -3.57 2.66 8.07
N ALA A 61 -2.59 2.20 7.29
CA ALA A 61 -2.15 0.81 7.29
C ALA A 61 -1.46 0.41 8.60
N VAL A 62 -0.75 1.34 9.25
CA VAL A 62 0.05 1.04 10.45
C VAL A 62 -0.62 1.45 11.76
N ASP A 63 -1.80 2.08 11.69
CA ASP A 63 -2.56 2.48 12.88
C ASP A 63 -3.14 1.26 13.61
N GLN A 64 -2.46 0.84 14.66
CA GLN A 64 -2.85 -0.28 15.52
C GLN A 64 -4.23 -0.06 16.18
N SER A 65 -4.66 1.20 16.40
CA SER A 65 -5.97 1.50 16.97
C SER A 65 -7.13 1.17 16.02
N PHE A 66 -6.83 0.98 14.73
CA PHE A 66 -7.77 0.66 13.66
C PHE A 66 -7.48 -0.70 13.01
N HIS A 67 -6.90 -1.65 13.73
CA HIS A 67 -6.52 -2.97 13.18
C HIS A 67 -5.44 -2.90 12.07
N GLY A 68 -4.58 -1.88 12.09
CA GLY A 68 -3.41 -1.81 11.23
C GLY A 68 -2.35 -2.87 11.54
N VAL A 69 -1.35 -2.97 10.67
CA VAL A 69 -0.21 -3.90 10.77
C VAL A 69 1.06 -3.17 11.22
N ASP A 70 2.10 -3.90 11.59
CA ASP A 70 3.40 -3.28 11.81
C ASP A 70 4.00 -2.72 10.51
N VAL A 71 4.87 -1.72 10.63
CA VAL A 71 5.49 -1.03 9.49
C VAL A 71 6.24 -2.01 8.57
N GLY A 72 6.88 -3.04 9.12
CA GLY A 72 7.63 -4.04 8.34
C GLY A 72 6.71 -4.87 7.45
N SER A 73 5.61 -5.36 8.01
CA SER A 73 4.58 -6.10 7.28
C SER A 73 3.90 -5.23 6.22
N TRP A 74 3.61 -3.96 6.52
CA TRP A 74 3.10 -3.02 5.54
C TRP A 74 4.03 -2.85 4.34
N ARG A 75 5.34 -2.69 4.59
CA ARG A 75 6.35 -2.55 3.53
C ARG A 75 6.45 -3.81 2.66
N ARG A 76 6.35 -5.00 3.25
CA ARG A 76 6.29 -6.27 2.49
C ARG A 76 5.06 -6.33 1.59
N VAL A 77 3.88 -6.02 2.14
CA VAL A 77 2.61 -5.99 1.41
C VAL A 77 2.67 -5.04 0.21
N LEU A 78 3.18 -3.82 0.43
CA LEU A 78 3.38 -2.84 -0.65
C LEU A 78 4.34 -3.36 -1.72
N ALA A 79 5.49 -3.91 -1.34
CA ALA A 79 6.48 -4.43 -2.27
C ALA A 79 5.91 -5.56 -3.14
N ALA A 80 5.17 -6.50 -2.54
CA ALA A 80 4.50 -7.57 -3.26
C ALA A 80 3.45 -7.03 -4.25
N ALA A 81 2.67 -6.04 -3.82
CA ALA A 81 1.63 -5.42 -4.65
C ALA A 81 2.20 -4.65 -5.84
N MET A 82 3.28 -3.89 -5.65
CA MET A 82 3.95 -3.16 -6.74
C MET A 82 4.69 -4.09 -7.70
N SER A 83 5.36 -5.13 -7.17
CA SER A 83 6.08 -6.11 -7.97
C SER A 83 5.14 -6.88 -8.90
N ALA A 84 3.98 -7.31 -8.40
CA ALA A 84 2.99 -8.03 -9.18
C ALA A 84 2.35 -7.16 -10.27
N ALA A 85 2.17 -5.85 -10.02
CA ALA A 85 1.61 -4.92 -11.00
C ALA A 85 2.58 -4.51 -12.11
N SER A 86 3.88 -4.80 -11.93
CA SER A 86 4.94 -4.51 -12.89
C SER A 86 5.24 -5.68 -13.85
N THR A 87 4.61 -6.83 -13.62
CA THR A 87 4.73 -8.06 -14.43
C THR A 87 3.62 -8.11 -15.47
#